data_AF-A0A7S3BX56-F1
#
_entry.id   AF-A0A7S3BX56-F1
#
_cell.length_a   1.000
_cell.length_b   1.000
_cell.length_c   1.000
_cell.angle_alpha   90.00
_cell.angle_beta   90.00
_cell.angle_gamma   90.00
#
_symmetry.space_group_name_H-M   'P 1'
#
loop_
_entity.id
_entity.type
_entity.pdbx_description
1 polymer ?
#
loop_
_entity_poly.entity_id
_entity_poly.type
_entity_poly.pdbx_seq_one_letter_code
_entity_poly.pdbx_strand_id
1 'polypeptide(L)'
;MAGRLIDAQSTVVITADGVMRGAKPIALYDIVEKASTICGEACMALETILVLKRLPDSKLELKEGRDAWWHDAIPAAEASCEVEWMEAEDPLFVLYTSGSTGKPKGVLHTTR
;
A
#
# COMPACT_ATOMS: atom_id res chain seq x y z
N MET A 1 -10.72 -1.90 1.28
CA MET A 1 -9.30 -1.56 1.48
C MET A 1 -9.08 -0.96 2.87
N ALA A 2 -9.69 0.19 3.19
CA ALA A 2 -9.55 0.88 4.48
C ALA A 2 -9.58 -0.02 5.72
N GLY A 3 -10.58 -0.90 5.84
CA GLY A 3 -10.67 -1.80 7.01
C GLY A 3 -9.46 -2.73 7.20
N ARG A 4 -8.70 -3.05 6.14
CA ARG A 4 -7.45 -3.83 6.26
C ARG A 4 -6.28 -2.95 6.70
N LEU A 5 -6.21 -1.70 6.22
CA LEU A 5 -5.19 -0.74 6.63
C LEU A 5 -5.33 -0.40 8.12
N ILE A 6 -6.56 -0.16 8.57
CA ILE A 6 -6.89 0.12 9.97
C ILE A 6 -6.55 -1.06 10.86
N ASP A 7 -6.94 -2.27 10.47
CA ASP A 7 -6.68 -3.48 11.25
C ASP A 7 -5.18 -3.81 11.35
N ALA A 8 -4.43 -3.58 10.26
CA ALA A 8 -2.97 -3.77 10.24
C ALA A 8 -2.17 -2.57 10.78
N GLN A 9 -2.82 -1.46 11.13
CA GLN A 9 -2.20 -0.20 11.52
C GLN A 9 -1.09 0.28 10.55
N SER A 10 -1.25 0.02 9.25
CA SER A 10 -0.26 0.37 8.22
C SER A 10 -0.20 1.88 7.94
N THR A 11 0.96 2.51 8.15
CA THR A 11 1.19 3.93 7.84
C THR A 11 1.69 4.17 6.41
N VAL A 12 2.18 3.13 5.72
CA VAL A 12 2.72 3.21 4.36
C VAL A 12 1.92 2.32 3.41
N VAL A 13 1.67 2.80 2.19
CA VAL A 13 1.04 2.02 1.10
C VAL A 13 1.90 2.09 -0.16
N ILE A 14 2.17 0.94 -0.76
CA ILE A 14 2.77 0.84 -2.10
C ILE A 14 1.65 0.48 -3.09
N THR A 15 1.50 1.26 -4.15
CA THR A 15 0.45 1.09 -5.16
C THR A 15 0.95 1.51 -6.56
N ALA A 16 0.05 1.50 -7.55
CA ALA A 16 0.27 2.11 -8.84
C ALA A 16 -0.79 3.19 -9.11
N ASP A 17 -0.54 4.05 -10.09
CA ASP A 17 -1.55 4.99 -10.61
C ASP A 17 -2.80 4.23 -11.09
N GLY A 18 -2.59 3.11 -11.77
CA GLY A 18 -3.62 2.17 -12.14
C GLY A 18 -3.08 0.98 -12.92
N VAL A 19 -3.99 0.17 -13.42
CA VAL A 19 -3.67 -0.98 -14.28
C VAL A 19 -4.71 -1.14 -15.37
N MET A 20 -4.30 -1.60 -16.54
CA MET A 20 -5.22 -2.03 -17.59
C MET A 20 -5.71 -3.44 -17.29
N ARG A 21 -7.02 -3.62 -17.10
CA ARG A 21 -7.66 -4.93 -17.04
C ARG A 21 -8.47 -5.14 -18.32
N GLY A 22 -7.85 -5.80 -19.28
CA GLY A 22 -8.33 -5.79 -20.67
C GLY A 22 -8.22 -4.37 -21.25
N ALA A 23 -9.25 -3.91 -21.94
CA ALA A 23 -9.28 -2.55 -22.51
C ALA A 23 -9.67 -1.46 -21.48
N LYS A 24 -10.00 -1.81 -20.24
CA LYS A 24 -10.49 -0.86 -19.23
C LYS A 24 -9.41 -0.53 -18.21
N PRO A 25 -9.13 0.76 -17.93
CA PRO A 25 -8.27 1.15 -16.82
C PRO A 25 -8.98 0.94 -15.48
N ILE A 26 -8.22 0.52 -14.48
CA ILE A 26 -8.61 0.54 -13.06
C ILE A 26 -7.65 1.52 -12.37
N ALA A 27 -8.18 2.66 -11.92
CA ALA A 27 -7.41 3.65 -11.17
C ALA A 27 -7.17 3.14 -9.74
N LEU A 28 -5.98 2.62 -9.48
CA LEU A 28 -5.63 2.01 -8.20
C LEU A 28 -5.36 3.09 -7.15
N TYR A 29 -4.70 4.18 -7.54
CA TYR A 29 -4.46 5.32 -6.68
C TYR A 29 -5.76 5.91 -6.11
N ASP A 30 -6.80 6.10 -6.95
CA ASP A 30 -8.11 6.61 -6.50
C ASP A 30 -8.77 5.71 -5.43
N ILE A 31 -8.52 4.40 -5.48
CA ILE A 31 -9.01 3.45 -4.47
C ILE A 31 -8.24 3.62 -3.16
N VAL A 32 -6.92 3.84 -3.24
CA VAL A 32 -6.08 4.13 -2.07
C VAL A 32 -6.48 5.46 -1.44
N GLU A 33 -6.73 6.48 -2.23
CA GLU A 33 -7.14 7.81 -1.76
C GLU A 33 -8.45 7.77 -0.98
N LYS A 34 -9.46 7.09 -1.54
CA LYS A 34 -10.72 6.87 -0.81
C LYS A 34 -10.51 6.10 0.48
N ALA A 35 -9.60 5.13 0.48
CA ALA A 35 -9.26 4.39 1.69
C ALA A 35 -8.53 5.26 2.73
N SER A 36 -7.64 6.15 2.29
CA SER A 36 -6.92 7.10 3.14
C SER A 36 -7.88 8.03 3.88
N THR A 37 -8.89 8.57 3.19
CA THR A 37 -9.94 9.39 3.83
C THR A 37 -10.67 8.64 4.93
N ILE A 38 -11.09 7.39 4.67
CA ILE A 38 -11.77 6.54 5.66
C ILE A 38 -10.86 6.21 6.85
N CYS A 39 -9.55 6.02 6.61
CA CYS A 39 -8.59 5.83 7.71
C CYS A 39 -8.50 7.10 8.59
N GLY A 40 -8.49 8.28 7.97
CA GLY A 40 -8.47 9.56 8.68
C GLY A 40 -9.67 9.76 9.59
N GLU A 41 -10.87 9.36 9.14
CA GLU A 41 -12.09 9.34 9.97
C GLU A 41 -11.96 8.40 11.20
N ALA A 42 -11.13 7.36 11.09
CA ALA A 42 -10.80 6.44 12.17
C ALA A 42 -9.56 6.88 13.00
N CYS A 43 -9.15 8.14 12.89
CA CYS A 43 -7.95 8.71 13.57
C CYS A 43 -6.63 8.01 13.19
N MET A 44 -6.52 7.51 11.96
CA MET A 44 -5.33 6.87 11.43
C MET A 44 -4.91 7.56 10.12
N ALA A 45 -3.67 8.03 10.06
CA ALA A 45 -3.14 8.67 8.86
C ALA A 45 -2.18 7.74 8.11
N LEU A 46 -2.26 7.77 6.77
CA LEU A 46 -1.18 7.25 5.93
C LEU A 46 -0.12 8.35 5.84
N GLU A 47 1.10 8.01 6.21
CA GLU A 47 2.27 8.89 6.15
C GLU A 47 2.90 8.89 4.76
N THR A 48 2.85 7.76 4.06
CA THR A 48 3.44 7.64 2.72
C THR A 48 2.61 6.79 1.79
N ILE A 49 2.38 7.29 0.57
CA ILE A 49 1.85 6.50 -0.55
C ILE A 49 2.88 6.50 -1.68
N LEU A 50 3.56 5.37 -1.85
CA LEU A 50 4.53 5.16 -2.92
C LEU A 50 3.81 4.64 -4.16
N VAL A 51 3.83 5.42 -5.24
CA VAL A 51 3.03 5.17 -6.45
C VAL A 51 3.93 4.81 -7.62
N LEU A 52 3.67 3.67 -8.25
CA LEU A 52 4.27 3.31 -9.54
C LEU A 52 3.43 3.86 -10.70
N LYS A 53 4.07 4.55 -11.64
CA LYS A 53 3.42 4.98 -12.89
C LYS A 53 3.34 3.81 -13.87
N ARG A 54 2.15 3.26 -14.08
CA ARG A 54 1.92 2.04 -14.87
C ARG A 54 0.97 2.25 -16.04
N LEU A 55 0.03 3.19 -15.94
CA LEU A 55 -0.86 3.55 -17.04
C LEU A 55 -0.09 4.33 -18.12
N PRO A 56 -0.25 4.02 -19.43
CA PRO A 56 0.50 4.67 -20.51
C PRO A 56 0.33 6.20 -20.55
N ASP A 57 -0.90 6.68 -20.39
CA ASP A 57 -1.26 8.10 -20.53
C ASP A 57 -1.70 8.72 -19.19
N SER A 58 -1.07 8.28 -18.10
CA SER A 58 -1.40 8.75 -16.76
C SER A 58 -1.12 10.25 -16.59
N LYS A 59 -2.16 10.99 -16.24
CA LYS A 59 -2.14 12.43 -15.89
C LYS A 59 -2.29 12.65 -14.38
N LEU A 60 -1.96 11.62 -13.59
CA LEU A 60 -2.05 11.71 -12.15
C LEU A 60 -0.99 12.67 -11.62
N GLU A 61 -1.42 13.61 -10.79
CA GLU A 61 -0.55 14.46 -9.98
C GLU A 61 -0.65 13.99 -8.52
N LEU A 62 0.50 13.75 -7.89
CA LEU A 62 0.58 13.25 -6.51
C LEU A 62 0.47 14.39 -5.49
N LYS A 63 -0.02 14.09 -4.29
CA LYS A 63 -0.09 15.09 -3.21
C LYS A 63 1.29 15.30 -2.58
N GLU A 64 1.75 16.54 -2.60
CA GLU A 64 3.01 16.94 -1.96
C GLU A 64 3.00 16.63 -0.45
N GLY A 65 4.15 16.21 0.07
CA GLY A 65 4.35 15.93 1.50
C GLY A 65 3.91 14.55 1.99
N ARG A 66 3.09 13.81 1.22
CA ARG A 66 2.65 12.43 1.57
C ARG A 66 2.95 11.41 0.47
N ASP A 67 2.77 11.78 -0.78
CA ASP A 67 2.85 10.83 -1.89
C ASP A 67 4.17 10.97 -2.64
N ALA A 68 4.72 9.85 -3.10
CA ALA A 68 5.97 9.83 -3.83
C ALA A 68 5.89 8.93 -5.05
N TRP A 69 6.53 9.33 -6.15
CA TRP A 69 6.70 8.48 -7.31
C TRP A 69 7.81 7.45 -7.07
N TRP A 70 7.51 6.18 -7.35
CA TRP A 70 8.47 5.09 -7.31
C TRP A 70 9.72 5.37 -8.15
N HIS A 71 9.55 5.96 -9.34
CA HIS A 71 10.65 6.25 -10.27
C HIS A 71 11.54 7.43 -9.84
N ASP A 72 11.11 8.21 -8.84
CA ASP A 72 11.94 9.24 -8.23
C ASP A 72 12.60 8.71 -6.95
N ALA A 73 11.84 7.95 -6.15
CA ALA A 73 12.30 7.43 -4.86
C ALA A 73 13.35 6.32 -4.99
N ILE A 74 13.16 5.36 -5.90
CA ILE A 74 14.07 4.21 -6.01
C ILE A 74 15.46 4.60 -6.53
N PRO A 75 15.63 5.45 -7.56
CA PRO A 75 16.97 5.86 -7.98
C PRO A 75 17.72 6.71 -6.94
N ALA A 76 17.00 7.36 -6.02
CA ALA A 76 17.60 8.12 -4.92
C ALA A 76 17.99 7.23 -3.72
N ALA A 77 17.50 5.99 -3.66
CA ALA A 77 17.83 5.04 -2.62
C ALA A 77 19.18 4.35 -2.87
N GLU A 78 19.82 3.88 -1.80
CA GLU A 78 21.04 3.09 -1.93
C GLU A 78 20.77 1.73 -2.59
N ALA A 79 21.68 1.29 -3.45
CA ALA A 79 21.58 -0.02 -4.11
C ALA A 79 21.85 -1.19 -3.15
N SER A 80 22.44 -0.91 -1.99
CA SER A 80 22.65 -1.85 -0.90
C SER A 80 21.81 -1.45 0.30
N CYS A 81 21.18 -2.44 0.92
CA CYS A 81 20.49 -2.29 2.20
C CYS A 81 20.93 -3.47 3.06
N GLU A 82 21.38 -3.21 4.29
CA GLU A 82 21.69 -4.28 5.23
C GLU A 82 20.41 -5.04 5.58
N VAL A 83 20.52 -6.36 5.71
CA VAL A 83 19.39 -7.19 6.09
C VAL A 83 19.15 -7.08 7.59
N GLU A 84 17.89 -6.97 7.98
CA GLU A 84 17.50 -7.10 9.37
C GLU A 84 17.46 -8.60 9.74
N TRP A 85 18.13 -8.98 10.82
CA TRP A 85 18.08 -10.35 11.33
C TRP A 85 16.83 -10.54 12.17
N MET A 86 15.95 -11.43 11.73
CA MET A 86 14.64 -11.69 12.35
C MET A 86 14.63 -13.05 13.04
N GLU A 87 13.88 -13.17 14.14
CA GLU A 87 13.62 -14.44 14.79
C GLU A 87 12.66 -15.30 13.95
N ALA A 88 12.72 -16.62 14.11
CA ALA A 88 11.90 -17.56 13.31
C ALA A 88 10.38 -17.32 13.45
N GLU A 89 9.96 -16.80 14.61
CA GLU A 89 8.57 -16.51 14.95
C GLU A 89 8.18 -15.04 14.74
N ASP A 90 9.09 -14.20 14.24
CA ASP A 90 8.74 -12.82 13.91
C ASP A 90 7.72 -12.76 12.76
N PRO A 91 6.81 -11.77 12.76
CA PRO A 91 5.89 -11.49 11.65
C PRO A 91 6.61 -11.27 10.32
N LEU A 92 6.29 -12.08 9.30
CA LEU A 92 6.75 -11.86 7.93
C LEU A 92 5.70 -11.11 7.10
N PHE A 93 4.45 -11.59 7.09
CA PHE A 93 3.36 -10.91 6.39
C PHE A 93 1.98 -11.23 6.97
N VAL A 94 1.03 -10.33 6.73
CA VAL A 94 -0.39 -10.53 7.00
C VAL A 94 -1.15 -10.62 5.69
N LEU A 95 -1.81 -11.75 5.44
CA LEU A 95 -2.67 -11.96 4.27
C LEU A 95 -4.14 -11.94 4.68
N TYR A 96 -4.85 -10.91 4.25
CA TYR A 96 -6.27 -10.77 4.55
C TYR A 96 -7.14 -11.63 3.64
N THR A 97 -7.99 -12.47 4.24
CA THR A 97 -8.98 -13.28 3.52
C THR A 97 -10.41 -12.76 3.75
N SER A 98 -11.30 -13.04 2.79
CA SER A 98 -12.72 -12.68 2.89
C SER A 98 -13.40 -13.61 3.90
N GLY A 99 -13.54 -13.16 5.15
CA GLY A 99 -14.30 -13.90 6.17
C GLY A 99 -15.82 -13.81 5.96
N SER A 100 -16.56 -14.84 6.39
CA SER A 100 -18.04 -14.86 6.34
C SER A 100 -18.70 -13.80 7.21
N THR A 101 -17.99 -13.26 8.21
CA THR A 101 -18.50 -12.31 9.21
C THR A 101 -18.29 -10.84 8.85
N GLY A 102 -17.92 -10.52 7.60
CA GLY A 102 -17.76 -9.15 7.10
C GLY A 102 -16.50 -8.42 7.56
N LYS A 103 -15.99 -8.68 8.77
CA LYS A 103 -14.69 -8.15 9.23
C LYS A 103 -13.53 -8.90 8.55
N PRO A 104 -12.53 -8.20 7.97
CA PRO A 104 -11.35 -8.85 7.39
C PRO A 104 -10.60 -9.69 8.43
N LYS A 105 -10.17 -10.90 8.07
CA LYS A 105 -9.31 -11.74 8.92
C LYS A 105 -7.89 -11.73 8.36
N GLY A 106 -6.96 -11.11 9.07
CA GLY A 106 -5.54 -11.12 8.73
C GLY A 106 -4.89 -12.42 9.16
N VAL A 107 -4.45 -13.24 8.20
CA VAL A 107 -3.68 -14.46 8.49
C VAL A 107 -2.21 -14.09 8.56
N LEU A 108 -1.65 -14.14 9.77
CA LEU A 108 -0.24 -13.87 10.04
C LEU A 108 0.61 -15.10 9.68
N HIS A 109 1.67 -14.87 8.92
CA HIS A 109 2.71 -15.87 8.66
C HIS A 109 4.04 -15.36 9.22
N THR A 110 4.82 -16.27 9.80
CA THR A 110 6.11 -15.99 10.42
C THR A 110 7.27 -16.32 9.48
N THR A 111 8.48 -15.86 9.82
CA THR A 111 9.66 -15.84 8.94
C THR A 111 10.21 -17.22 8.54
N ARG A 112 10.17 -18.22 9.46
CA ARG A 112 10.65 -19.61 9.32
C ARG A 112 11.87 -19.93 8.43
#